data_AF-K9TC91-F1
#
_entry.id   AF-K9TC91-F1
#
_cell.length_a   1.000
_cell.length_b   1.000
_cell.length_c   1.000
_cell.angle_alpha   90.00
_cell.angle_beta   90.00
_cell.angle_gamma   90.00
#
_symmetry.space_group_name_H-M   'P 1'
#
loop_
_entity.id
_entity.type
_entity.pdbx_description
1 polymer ?
#
loop_
_entity_poly.entity_id
_entity_poly.type
_entity_poly.pdbx_seq_one_letter_code
_entity_poly.pdbx_strand_id
1 'polypeptide(L)'
;MTHTKKEYSIMQALESPLTFSKPLSPKSSVNSVKRSLNYTDKKPSVHRSHTLPKSYIAELFFSVWQRHEMTEANRQTVRFALLSYHELNESDYRLINRLLHAVKRGWIKMID
;
A
#
# COMPACT_ATOMS: atom_id res chain seq x y z
N MET A 1 -22.07 16.88 51.11
CA MET A 1 -20.85 17.65 51.40
C MET A 1 -19.78 16.62 51.75
N THR A 2 -18.71 16.37 51.02
CA THR A 2 -17.95 17.14 50.02
C THR A 2 -17.13 16.17 49.16
N HIS A 3 -16.88 16.61 47.92
CA HIS A 3 -16.01 16.08 46.85
C HIS A 3 -14.67 15.53 47.36
N THR A 4 -13.97 14.62 46.67
CA THR A 4 -13.24 14.86 45.39
C THR A 4 -12.73 13.52 44.83
N LYS A 5 -13.14 13.05 43.64
CA LYS A 5 -12.55 13.41 42.33
C LYS A 5 -11.03 13.67 42.38
N LYS A 6 -10.26 12.62 42.63
CA LYS A 6 -8.88 12.43 42.14
C LYS A 6 -8.89 10.99 41.64
N GLU A 7 -9.01 10.76 40.34
CA GLU A 7 -7.88 10.28 39.53
C GLU A 7 -8.23 10.32 38.03
N TYR A 8 -8.63 11.49 37.52
CA TYR A 8 -8.65 11.77 36.07
C TYR A 8 -7.51 12.71 35.68
N SER A 9 -6.30 12.44 36.20
CA SER A 9 -5.11 13.28 36.01
C SER A 9 -3.96 12.52 35.36
N ILE A 10 -4.26 11.73 34.32
CA ILE A 10 -3.23 11.12 33.46
C ILE A 10 -3.57 11.20 31.95
N MET A 11 -4.60 11.95 31.56
CA MET A 11 -5.10 12.01 30.17
C MET A 11 -5.11 13.43 29.57
N GLN A 12 -4.23 14.35 30.00
CA GLN A 12 -4.18 15.73 29.44
C GLN A 12 -2.76 16.28 29.20
N ALA A 13 -1.77 15.43 28.95
CA ALA A 13 -0.37 15.88 28.80
C ALA A 13 0.25 15.62 27.42
N LEU A 14 -0.53 15.51 26.33
CA LEU A 14 0.02 15.36 24.97
C LEU A 14 -0.79 16.07 23.87
N GLU A 15 -1.40 17.23 24.17
CA GLU A 15 -1.89 18.16 23.14
C GLU A 15 -1.12 19.47 23.22
N SER A 16 0.13 19.45 22.76
CA SER A 16 0.83 20.68 22.38
C SER A 16 0.52 20.96 20.91
N PRO A 17 -0.17 22.06 20.55
CA PRO A 17 -0.29 22.47 19.17
C PRO A 17 1.09 22.84 18.64
N LEU A 18 1.53 22.18 17.56
CA LEU A 18 2.75 22.54 16.84
C LEU A 18 2.57 23.95 16.27
N THR A 19 3.04 24.96 17.01
CA THR A 19 3.08 26.35 16.56
C THR A 19 4.05 26.46 15.39
N PHE A 20 3.52 26.85 14.24
CA PHE A 20 4.24 27.08 12.99
C PHE A 20 5.18 28.29 13.14
N SER A 21 6.44 28.03 13.46
CA SER A 21 7.49 29.06 13.52
C SER A 21 8.02 29.38 12.12
N LYS A 22 7.67 30.56 11.61
CA LYS A 22 8.26 31.20 10.42
C LYS A 22 9.76 31.47 10.64
N PRO A 23 10.64 31.18 9.68
CA PRO A 23 11.93 31.86 9.60
C PRO A 23 11.99 32.92 8.48
N LEU A 24 12.65 34.01 8.84
CA LEU A 24 12.98 35.22 8.10
C LEU A 24 13.52 34.99 6.68
N SER A 25 13.11 35.87 5.76
CA SER A 25 13.78 36.12 4.48
C SER A 25 15.10 36.87 4.68
N PRO A 26 16.16 36.52 3.92
CA PRO A 26 17.18 37.46 3.50
C PRO A 26 16.97 37.90 2.04
N LYS A 27 17.25 39.19 1.81
CA LYS A 27 17.16 39.90 0.53
C LYS A 27 18.26 39.49 -0.45
N SER A 28 17.87 39.48 -1.73
CA SER A 28 18.64 39.64 -2.98
C SER A 28 20.11 39.16 -3.05
N SER A 29 20.35 38.20 -3.92
CA SER A 29 21.44 38.34 -4.91
C SER A 29 20.99 37.74 -6.23
N VAL A 30 20.84 38.62 -7.21
CA VAL A 30 20.61 38.31 -8.61
C VAL A 30 21.82 37.55 -9.13
N ASN A 31 21.62 36.37 -9.72
CA ASN A 31 22.50 35.85 -10.76
C ASN A 31 21.64 35.06 -11.76
N SER A 32 21.41 35.72 -12.89
CA SER A 32 20.75 35.19 -14.07
C SER A 32 21.63 34.11 -14.69
N VAL A 33 21.20 32.85 -14.62
CA VAL A 33 21.76 31.77 -15.45
C VAL A 33 20.59 31.13 -16.18
N LYS A 34 20.39 31.56 -17.43
CA LYS A 34 19.55 30.85 -18.40
C LYS A 34 20.16 29.47 -18.62
N ARG A 35 19.62 28.43 -17.96
CA ARG A 35 19.94 27.04 -18.27
C ARG A 35 18.72 26.38 -18.89
N SER A 36 18.55 26.65 -20.19
CA SER A 36 17.90 25.71 -21.10
C SER A 36 18.80 24.47 -21.17
N LEU A 37 18.28 23.29 -20.84
CA LEU A 37 18.57 22.03 -21.55
C LEU A 37 17.74 20.87 -20.95
N ASN A 38 16.80 20.39 -21.77
CA ASN A 38 16.43 18.99 -22.00
C ASN A 38 15.85 18.19 -20.82
N TYR A 39 14.51 18.17 -20.73
CA TYR A 39 13.77 17.04 -20.19
C TYR A 39 14.03 15.84 -21.11
N THR A 40 14.99 14.99 -20.78
CA THR A 40 15.06 13.69 -21.42
C THR A 40 13.88 12.88 -20.88
N ASP A 41 12.84 12.76 -21.70
CA ASP A 41 11.82 11.71 -21.61
C ASP A 41 12.51 10.35 -21.65
N LYS A 42 13.04 9.93 -20.50
CA LYS A 42 13.45 8.55 -20.31
C LYS A 42 12.21 7.81 -19.80
N LYS A 43 11.39 7.35 -20.76
CA LYS A 43 10.44 6.26 -20.55
C LYS A 43 11.14 5.19 -19.71
N PRO A 44 10.56 4.71 -18.59
CA PRO A 44 11.14 3.58 -17.87
C PRO A 44 11.14 2.37 -18.81
N SER A 45 12.34 1.99 -19.25
CA SER A 45 12.58 0.80 -20.06
C SER A 45 12.16 -0.41 -19.25
N VAL A 46 11.03 -1.01 -19.65
CA VAL A 46 10.50 -2.25 -19.09
C VAL A 46 11.37 -3.41 -19.58
N HIS A 47 12.56 -3.55 -19.00
CA HIS A 47 13.31 -4.81 -19.10
C HIS A 47 12.56 -5.83 -18.25
N ARG A 48 11.59 -6.52 -18.87
CA ARG A 48 11.05 -7.79 -18.39
C ARG A 48 12.19 -8.79 -18.36
N SER A 49 12.89 -8.86 -17.24
CA SER A 49 13.72 -10.01 -16.90
C SER A 49 12.80 -11.21 -16.80
N HIS A 50 12.94 -12.14 -17.75
CA HIS A 50 12.23 -13.42 -17.80
C HIS A 50 12.76 -14.36 -16.71
N THR A 51 12.45 -14.02 -15.46
CA THR A 51 12.36 -14.96 -14.34
C THR A 51 10.89 -15.36 -14.28
N LEU A 52 10.55 -16.64 -14.07
CA LEU A 52 9.17 -16.97 -13.67
C LEU A 52 8.84 -16.07 -12.46
N PRO A 53 7.77 -15.25 -12.54
CA PRO A 53 7.67 -14.09 -11.68
C PRO A 53 7.55 -14.59 -10.25
N LYS A 54 8.40 -14.05 -9.36
CA LYS A 54 8.38 -14.25 -7.90
C LYS A 54 7.08 -13.77 -7.25
N SER A 55 6.00 -13.67 -8.02
CA SER A 55 4.81 -12.89 -7.79
C SER A 55 3.58 -13.49 -8.47
N TYR A 56 3.54 -14.79 -8.80
CA TYR A 56 2.35 -15.39 -9.42
C TYR A 56 1.07 -15.19 -8.60
N ILE A 57 1.16 -15.32 -7.26
CA ILE A 57 0.06 -14.97 -6.35
C ILE A 57 -0.27 -13.47 -6.39
N ALA A 58 0.74 -12.60 -6.53
CA ALA A 58 0.52 -11.16 -6.65
C ALA A 58 -0.10 -10.75 -8.00
N GLU A 59 0.25 -11.42 -9.09
CA GLU A 59 -0.36 -11.24 -10.40
C GLU A 59 -1.82 -11.71 -10.40
N LEU A 60 -2.07 -12.88 -9.81
CA LEU A 60 -3.42 -13.39 -9.58
C LEU A 60 -4.23 -12.38 -8.73
N PHE A 61 -3.67 -11.94 -7.61
CA PHE A 61 -4.30 -10.93 -6.76
C PHE A 61 -4.61 -9.66 -7.54
N PHE A 62 -3.65 -9.12 -8.28
CA PHE A 62 -3.84 -7.88 -9.03
C PHE A 62 -4.92 -8.03 -10.10
N SER A 63 -4.91 -9.13 -10.86
CA SER A 63 -5.91 -9.39 -11.90
C SER A 63 -7.33 -9.52 -11.34
N VAL A 64 -7.50 -10.28 -10.24
CA VAL A 64 -8.79 -10.46 -9.57
C VAL A 64 -9.25 -9.16 -8.92
N TRP A 65 -8.33 -8.40 -8.31
CA TRP A 65 -8.65 -7.13 -7.65
C TRP A 65 -9.07 -6.05 -8.65
N GLN A 66 -8.39 -5.94 -9.78
CA GLN A 66 -8.74 -4.98 -10.84
C GLN A 66 -10.09 -5.29 -11.48
N ARG A 67 -10.39 -6.58 -11.68
CA ARG A 67 -11.62 -7.00 -12.33
C ARG A 67 -12.82 -7.11 -11.38
N HIS A 68 -12.58 -7.09 -10.07
CA HIS A 68 -13.60 -7.40 -9.05
C HIS A 68 -14.28 -8.76 -9.23
N GLU A 69 -13.60 -9.68 -9.92
CA GLU A 69 -14.13 -10.95 -10.39
C GLU A 69 -13.11 -12.06 -10.14
N MET A 70 -13.57 -13.18 -9.62
CA MET A 70 -12.77 -14.36 -9.37
C MET A 70 -13.40 -15.58 -10.03
N THR A 71 -12.68 -16.19 -10.98
CA THR A 71 -13.13 -17.40 -11.69
C THR A 71 -12.94 -18.67 -10.86
N GLU A 72 -13.61 -19.76 -11.24
CA GLU A 72 -13.36 -21.10 -10.69
C GLU A 72 -11.88 -21.47 -10.79
N ALA A 73 -11.25 -21.22 -11.95
CA ALA A 73 -9.83 -21.46 -12.17
C ALA A 73 -8.94 -20.70 -11.17
N ASN A 74 -9.23 -19.41 -10.93
CA ASN A 74 -8.49 -18.60 -9.95
C ASN A 74 -8.62 -19.17 -8.53
N ARG A 75 -9.79 -19.66 -8.16
CA ARG A 75 -9.99 -20.31 -6.85
C ARG A 75 -9.24 -21.62 -6.73
N GLN A 76 -9.23 -22.44 -7.79
CA GLN A 76 -8.44 -23.67 -7.79
C GLN A 76 -6.95 -23.37 -7.63
N THR A 77 -6.45 -22.32 -8.28
CA THR A 77 -5.08 -21.86 -8.11
C THR A 77 -4.78 -21.45 -6.66
N VAL A 78 -5.65 -20.63 -6.04
CA VAL A 78 -5.48 -20.26 -4.62
C VAL A 78 -5.51 -21.48 -3.71
N ARG A 79 -6.43 -22.42 -3.97
CA ARG A 79 -6.55 -23.66 -3.19
C ARG A 79 -5.30 -24.53 -3.33
N PHE A 80 -4.78 -24.69 -4.54
CA PHE A 80 -3.55 -25.42 -4.79
C PHE A 80 -2.37 -24.77 -4.09
N ALA A 81 -2.24 -23.44 -4.15
CA ALA A 81 -1.18 -22.72 -3.46
C ALA A 81 -1.20 -22.94 -1.95
N LEU A 82 -2.39 -22.94 -1.33
CA LEU A 82 -2.52 -23.16 0.11
C LEU A 82 -2.27 -24.62 0.55
N LEU A 83 -2.58 -25.60 -0.30
CA LEU A 83 -2.51 -27.02 0.07
C LEU A 83 -1.22 -27.70 -0.36
N SER A 84 -0.65 -27.30 -1.49
CA SER A 84 0.45 -28.01 -2.14
C SER A 84 1.78 -27.27 -2.02
N TYR A 85 1.77 -25.97 -1.70
CA TYR A 85 2.99 -25.19 -1.59
C TYR A 85 3.44 -25.10 -0.13
N HIS A 86 4.48 -25.86 0.20
CA HIS A 86 5.02 -25.96 1.57
C HIS A 86 5.75 -24.68 2.04
N GLU A 87 6.16 -23.80 1.11
CA GLU A 87 6.95 -22.60 1.39
C GLU A 87 6.27 -21.32 0.90
N LEU A 88 4.97 -21.17 1.19
CA LEU A 88 4.30 -19.92 0.86
C LEU A 88 4.85 -18.81 1.75
N ASN A 89 5.41 -17.76 1.16
CA ASN A 89 5.98 -16.67 1.93
C ASN A 89 4.86 -15.85 2.60
N GLU A 90 5.24 -15.10 3.64
CA GLU A 90 4.31 -14.27 4.42
C GLU A 90 3.56 -13.23 3.57
N SER A 91 4.20 -12.71 2.51
CA SER A 91 3.56 -11.75 1.61
C SER A 91 2.43 -12.39 0.81
N ASP A 92 2.67 -13.58 0.26
CA ASP A 92 1.68 -14.33 -0.52
C ASP A 92 0.53 -14.78 0.37
N TYR A 93 0.79 -15.19 1.62
CA TYR A 93 -0.26 -15.46 2.60
C TYR A 93 -1.17 -14.25 2.84
N ARG A 94 -0.59 -13.06 2.99
CA ARG A 94 -1.38 -11.82 3.16
C ARG A 94 -2.24 -11.52 1.94
N LEU A 95 -1.71 -11.72 0.74
CA LEU A 95 -2.45 -11.49 -0.49
C LEU A 95 -3.62 -12.46 -0.62
N ILE A 96 -3.40 -13.75 -0.35
CA ILE A 96 -4.46 -14.77 -0.35
C ILE A 96 -5.52 -14.45 0.70
N ASN A 97 -5.12 -14.15 1.94
CA ASN A 97 -6.05 -13.80 3.01
C ASN A 97 -6.89 -12.57 2.65
N ARG A 98 -6.28 -11.55 2.05
CA ARG A 98 -6.99 -10.36 1.58
C ARG A 98 -7.98 -10.68 0.47
N LEU A 99 -7.61 -11.58 -0.45
CA LEU A 99 -8.49 -12.05 -1.51
C LEU A 99 -9.73 -12.75 -0.93
N LEU A 100 -9.52 -13.71 -0.03
CA LEU A 100 -10.59 -14.45 0.64
C LEU A 100 -11.51 -13.52 1.44
N HIS A 101 -10.93 -12.53 2.13
CA HIS A 101 -11.71 -11.52 2.85
C HIS A 101 -12.57 -10.68 1.90
N ALA A 102 -12.03 -10.24 0.77
CA ALA A 102 -12.76 -9.46 -0.22
C ALA A 102 -13.92 -10.26 -0.83
N VAL A 103 -13.73 -11.54 -1.11
CA VAL A 103 -14.80 -12.44 -1.56
C VAL A 103 -15.89 -12.56 -0.48
N LYS A 104 -15.52 -12.83 0.79
CA LYS A 104 -16.47 -12.94 1.90
C LYS A 104 -17.30 -11.68 2.13
N ARG A 105 -16.71 -10.50 1.89
CA ARG A 105 -17.40 -9.20 2.02
C ARG A 105 -18.23 -8.83 0.79
N GLY A 106 -18.18 -9.63 -0.28
CA GLY A 106 -18.86 -9.35 -1.54
C GLY A 106 -18.21 -8.25 -2.38
N TRP A 107 -16.94 -7.89 -2.11
CA TRP A 107 -16.17 -6.91 -2.90
C TRP A 107 -15.62 -7.49 -4.20
N ILE A 108 -15.42 -8.81 -4.21
CA ILE A 108 -15.02 -9.60 -5.37
C ILE A 108 -16.09 -10.64 -5.57
N LYS A 109 -16.69 -10.65 -6.75
CA LYS A 109 -17.73 -11.60 -7.12
C LYS A 109 -17.10 -12.87 -7.66
N MET A 110 -17.56 -14.02 -7.18
CA MET A 110 -17.26 -15.29 -7.84
C MET A 110 -18.06 -15.35 -9.15
N ILE A 111 -17.35 -15.46 -10.26
CA ILE A 111 -17.93 -15.64 -11.58
C ILE A 111 -17.53 -17.01 -12.10
N ASP A 112 -18.45 -17.68 -12.78
CA ASP A 112 -18.19 -18.93 -13.47
C ASP A 112 -18.89 -18.87 -14.82
#